data_AF-R6E5H5-F1
#
_entry.id   AF-R6E5H5-F1
#
_cell.length_a   1.000
_cell.length_b   1.000
_cell.length_c   1.000
_cell.angle_alpha   90.00
_cell.angle_beta   90.00
_cell.angle_gamma   90.00
#
_symmetry.space_group_name_H-M   'P 1'
#
loop_
_entity.id
_entity.type
_entity.pdbx_description
1 polymer ?
#
loop_
_entity_poly.entity_id
_entity_poly.type
_entity_poly.pdbx_seq_one_letter_code
_entity_poly.pdbx_strand_id
1 'polypeptide(L)'
;MRDYQQKKMKVYLLPEPVYRQSYWALRDLNRMKEELKRLNEERDVIAVGEKNMSNYGFGTGRISDITGNRAVKIAHLSSRILAIEAAFDEIPEKYRRGLWRKNVENLGYPGDAHINTWKKWQQILMYHVAKNLQIY
;
A
#
# COMPACT_ATOMS: atom_id res chain seq x y z
N MET A 1 -17.23 14.88 2.80
CA MET A 1 -17.83 13.82 3.64
C MET A 1 -16.83 13.56 4.76
N ARG A 2 -17.16 13.83 6.03
CA ARG A 2 -16.24 13.59 7.16
C ARG A 2 -15.98 12.09 7.27
N ASP A 3 -14.71 11.69 7.37
CA ASP A 3 -14.27 10.30 7.50
C ASP A 3 -14.66 9.74 8.87
N TYR A 4 -15.94 9.49 9.06
CA TYR A 4 -16.50 8.98 10.30
C TYR A 4 -16.71 7.47 10.18
N GLN A 5 -15.94 6.70 10.95
CA GLN A 5 -16.14 5.26 11.08
C GLN A 5 -17.51 4.96 11.70
N GLN A 6 -18.23 3.93 11.21
CA GLN A 6 -19.51 3.57 11.79
C GLN A 6 -19.29 2.82 13.12
N LYS A 7 -20.00 3.24 14.17
CA LYS A 7 -19.89 2.64 15.51
C LYS A 7 -20.74 1.36 15.70
N LYS A 8 -21.63 1.04 14.75
CA LYS A 8 -22.53 -0.12 14.86
C LYS A 8 -21.80 -1.46 14.71
N MET A 9 -20.72 -1.49 13.93
CA MET A 9 -19.96 -2.71 13.64
C MET A 9 -18.76 -2.84 14.58
N LYS A 10 -19.01 -3.26 15.83
CA LYS A 10 -17.98 -3.33 16.88
C LYS A 10 -16.76 -4.19 16.51
N VAL A 11 -16.97 -5.28 15.78
CA VAL A 11 -15.88 -6.21 15.37
C VAL A 11 -14.87 -5.52 14.44
N TYR A 12 -15.33 -4.59 13.61
CA TYR A 12 -14.50 -3.86 12.63
C TYR A 12 -14.28 -2.40 13.08
N LEU A 13 -14.41 -2.14 14.38
CA LEU A 13 -14.14 -0.83 14.94
C LEU A 13 -12.65 -0.73 15.23
N LEU A 14 -12.02 0.32 14.72
CA LEU A 14 -10.60 0.59 14.88
C LEU A 14 -10.45 1.81 15.79
N PRO A 15 -9.34 1.92 16.55
CA PRO A 15 -8.94 3.19 17.12
C PRO A 15 -8.81 4.24 16.01
N GLU A 16 -9.27 5.47 16.27
CA GLU A 16 -9.25 6.57 15.30
C GLU A 16 -7.86 6.77 14.64
N PRO A 17 -6.72 6.72 15.37
CA PRO A 17 -5.40 6.85 14.74
C PRO A 17 -5.11 5.73 13.74
N VAL A 18 -5.46 4.49 14.09
CA VAL A 18 -5.25 3.30 13.25
C VAL A 18 -6.11 3.39 11.99
N TYR A 19 -7.38 3.78 12.13
CA TYR A 19 -8.26 4.01 10.98
C TYR A 19 -7.68 5.03 9.99
N ARG A 20 -7.19 6.15 10.50
CA ARG A 20 -6.57 7.20 9.67
C ARG A 20 -5.29 6.71 9.00
N GLN A 21 -4.45 5.96 9.72
CA GLN A 21 -3.24 5.39 9.14
C GLN A 21 -3.56 4.41 8.00
N SER A 22 -4.52 3.50 8.19
CA SER A 22 -4.99 2.60 7.13
C SER A 22 -5.52 3.36 5.92
N TYR A 23 -6.30 4.41 6.16
CA TYR A 23 -6.88 5.23 5.10
C TYR A 23 -5.81 5.93 4.27
N TRP A 24 -4.83 6.55 4.92
CA TRP A 24 -3.73 7.22 4.23
C TRP A 24 -2.80 6.24 3.53
N ALA A 25 -2.53 5.07 4.13
CA ALA A 25 -1.76 4.01 3.49
C ALA A 25 -2.42 3.54 2.18
N LEU A 26 -3.75 3.41 2.17
CA LEU A 26 -4.50 3.05 0.97
C LEU A 26 -4.46 4.17 -0.10
N ARG A 27 -4.58 5.44 0.30
CA ARG A 27 -4.45 6.59 -0.62
C ARG A 27 -3.07 6.69 -1.25
N ASP A 28 -2.05 6.29 -0.50
CA ASP A 28 -0.65 6.33 -0.93
C ASP A 28 -0.26 5.17 -1.86
N LEU A 29 -1.18 4.23 -2.12
CA LEU A 29 -0.91 3.00 -2.86
C LEU A 29 -0.32 3.25 -4.26
N ASN A 30 -0.87 4.20 -5.02
CA ASN A 30 -0.37 4.51 -6.36
C ASN A 30 1.07 5.04 -6.31
N ARG A 31 1.36 5.97 -5.39
CA ARG A 31 2.71 6.51 -5.19
C ARG A 31 3.69 5.41 -4.81
N MET A 32 3.29 4.48 -3.92
CA MET A 32 4.12 3.34 -3.53
C MET A 32 4.41 2.41 -4.72
N LYS A 33 3.42 2.14 -5.57
CA LYS A 33 3.58 1.31 -6.77
C LYS A 33 4.52 1.95 -7.79
N GLU A 34 4.38 3.25 -8.03
CA GLU A 34 5.27 4.01 -8.93
C GLU A 34 6.71 4.00 -8.41
N GLU A 35 6.91 4.23 -7.12
CA GLU A 35 8.24 4.17 -6.49
C GLU A 35 8.84 2.76 -6.60
N LEU A 36 8.05 1.71 -6.37
CA LEU A 36 8.54 0.33 -6.53
C LEU A 36 8.94 0.04 -7.98
N LYS A 37 8.16 0.50 -8.97
CA LYS A 37 8.47 0.35 -10.39
C LYS A 37 9.80 1.02 -10.72
N ARG A 38 9.97 2.27 -10.29
CA ARG A 38 11.20 3.04 -10.48
C ARG A 38 12.42 2.34 -9.87
N LEU A 39 12.31 1.85 -8.63
CA LEU A 39 13.42 1.16 -7.96
C LEU A 39 13.81 -0.14 -8.66
N ASN A 40 12.84 -0.87 -9.22
CA ASN A 40 13.11 -2.08 -10.01
C ASN A 40 13.79 -1.73 -11.35
N GLU A 41 13.34 -0.69 -12.04
CA GLU A 41 13.99 -0.20 -13.27
C GLU A 41 15.45 0.22 -13.01
N GLU A 42 15.70 0.98 -11.94
CA GLU A 42 17.06 1.38 -11.52
C GLU A 42 17.93 0.15 -11.18
N ARG A 43 17.36 -0.86 -10.52
CA ARG A 43 18.07 -2.12 -10.21
C ARG A 43 18.46 -2.87 -11.48
N ASP A 44 17.56 -2.98 -12.45
CA ASP A 44 17.78 -3.73 -13.68
C ASP A 44 18.84 -3.04 -14.56
N VAL A 45 18.87 -1.70 -14.61
CA VAL A 45 19.94 -0.94 -15.29
C VAL A 45 21.31 -1.21 -14.67
N ILE A 46 21.41 -1.23 -13.33
CA ILE A 46 22.67 -1.51 -12.62
C ILE A 46 23.14 -2.94 -12.90
N ALA A 47 22.24 -3.92 -12.87
CA ALA A 47 22.57 -5.32 -13.17
C ALA A 47 23.10 -5.51 -14.60
N VAL A 48 22.63 -4.70 -15.57
CA VAL A 48 23.15 -4.67 -16.94
C VAL A 48 24.49 -3.94 -17.04
N GLY A 49 24.69 -2.86 -16.28
CA GLY A 49 25.93 -2.09 -16.21
C GLY A 49 27.09 -2.83 -15.53
N GLU A 50 26.83 -3.56 -14.44
CA GLU A 50 27.83 -4.35 -13.71
C GLU A 50 28.36 -5.54 -14.52
N LYS A 51 27.55 -6.11 -15.43
CA LYS A 51 28.05 -7.10 -16.40
C LYS A 51 29.12 -6.54 -17.36
N ASN A 52 29.22 -5.21 -17.47
CA ASN A 52 30.18 -4.53 -18.34
C ASN A 52 31.34 -3.84 -17.58
N MET A 53 31.35 -3.84 -16.24
CA MET A 53 32.45 -3.30 -15.42
C MET A 53 33.00 -4.36 -14.47
N SER A 54 33.90 -5.19 -15.00
CA SER A 54 34.92 -5.81 -14.16
C SER A 54 35.99 -4.75 -13.83
N ASN A 55 36.43 -4.72 -12.57
CA ASN A 55 37.37 -3.78 -11.95
C ASN A 55 36.86 -2.34 -11.75
N TYR A 56 36.77 -1.89 -10.50
CA TYR A 56 37.71 -0.94 -9.90
C TYR A 56 37.29 -0.57 -8.46
N GLY A 57 38.24 -0.64 -7.53
CA GLY A 57 38.28 0.26 -6.37
C GLY A 57 37.95 -0.34 -5.00
N PHE A 58 38.96 -0.95 -4.38
CA PHE A 58 39.07 -0.99 -2.92
C PHE A 58 39.15 0.46 -2.38
N GLY A 59 38.21 0.86 -1.52
CA GLY A 59 38.17 2.19 -0.91
C GLY A 59 37.60 2.14 0.51
N THR A 60 38.34 2.75 1.43
CA THR A 60 38.24 2.68 2.89
C THR A 60 36.98 3.31 3.52
N GLY A 61 36.43 2.66 4.55
CA GLY A 61 35.72 3.29 5.68
C GLY A 61 34.24 3.67 5.46
N ARG A 62 33.34 2.82 5.97
CA ARG A 62 31.87 2.85 5.81
C ARG A 62 31.41 2.54 4.39
N ILE A 63 31.50 1.26 4.04
CA ILE A 63 30.66 0.66 2.99
C ILE A 63 29.21 0.75 3.50
N SER A 64 28.52 1.87 3.25
CA SER A 64 27.07 1.84 3.30
C SER A 64 26.68 0.85 2.21
N ASP A 65 26.06 -0.26 2.58
CA ASP A 65 25.58 -1.23 1.60
C ASP A 65 24.42 -0.61 0.82
N ILE A 66 24.74 0.19 -0.20
CA ILE A 66 23.78 0.92 -1.03
C ILE A 66 22.83 -0.10 -1.70
N THR A 67 23.38 -1.24 -2.11
CA THR A 67 22.63 -2.34 -2.71
C THR A 67 21.71 -3.00 -1.68
N GLY A 68 22.21 -3.31 -0.48
CA GLY A 68 21.42 -3.87 0.62
C GLY A 68 20.30 -2.94 1.09
N ASN A 69 20.60 -1.66 1.30
CA ASN A 69 19.60 -0.65 1.69
C ASN A 69 18.50 -0.49 0.63
N ARG A 70 18.85 -0.57 -0.66
CA ARG A 70 17.87 -0.57 -1.76
C ARG A 70 17.01 -1.83 -1.75
N ALA A 71 17.63 -3.00 -1.59
CA ALA A 71 16.91 -4.27 -1.51
C ALA A 71 15.91 -4.29 -0.35
N VAL A 72 16.31 -3.77 0.82
CA VAL A 72 15.42 -3.60 1.99
C VAL A 72 14.26 -2.66 1.66
N LYS A 73 14.52 -1.52 0.99
CA LYS A 73 13.46 -0.58 0.58
C LYS A 73 12.46 -1.22 -0.39
N ILE A 74 12.94 -1.96 -1.39
CA ILE A 74 12.11 -2.69 -2.35
C ILE A 74 11.24 -3.74 -1.64
N ALA A 75 11.85 -4.55 -0.78
CA ALA A 75 11.14 -5.58 -0.02
C ALA A 75 10.06 -4.97 0.89
N HIS A 76 10.38 -3.88 1.57
CA HIS A 76 9.43 -3.18 2.45
C HIS A 76 8.25 -2.59 1.66
N LEU A 77 8.51 -1.89 0.56
CA LEU A 77 7.45 -1.33 -0.29
C LEU A 77 6.59 -2.42 -0.91
N SER A 78 7.20 -3.47 -1.45
CA SER A 78 6.49 -4.61 -2.04
C SER A 78 5.59 -5.30 -1.01
N SER A 79 6.11 -5.57 0.19
CA SER A 79 5.33 -6.16 1.28
C SER A 79 4.14 -5.29 1.67
N ARG A 80 4.33 -3.97 1.82
CA ARG A 80 3.22 -3.04 2.13
C ARG A 80 2.16 -3.00 1.03
N ILE A 81 2.58 -2.96 -0.24
CA ILE A 81 1.64 -2.95 -1.39
C ILE A 81 0.81 -4.23 -1.38
N LEU A 82 1.45 -5.39 -1.27
CA LEU A 82 0.77 -6.69 -1.24
C LEU A 82 -0.21 -6.79 -0.05
N ALA A 83 0.19 -6.32 1.13
CA ALA A 83 -0.67 -6.29 2.31
C ALA A 83 -1.96 -5.47 2.09
N ILE A 84 -1.85 -4.32 1.41
CA ILE A 84 -2.98 -3.46 1.08
C ILE A 84 -3.86 -4.10 0.00
N GLU A 85 -3.27 -4.69 -1.04
CA GLU A 85 -4.01 -5.34 -2.12
C GLU A 85 -4.77 -6.57 -1.62
N ALA A 86 -4.15 -7.39 -0.77
CA ALA A 86 -4.78 -8.55 -0.15
C ALA A 86 -6.00 -8.17 0.72
N ALA A 87 -6.06 -6.93 1.25
CA ALA A 87 -7.23 -6.48 1.99
C ALA A 87 -8.48 -6.33 1.10
N PHE A 88 -8.32 -6.14 -0.22
CA PHE A 88 -9.45 -6.14 -1.15
C PHE A 88 -10.03 -7.53 -1.40
N ASP A 89 -9.27 -8.59 -1.16
CA ASP A 89 -9.76 -9.96 -1.40
C ASP A 89 -10.85 -10.38 -0.41
N GLU A 90 -10.83 -9.78 0.78
CA GLU A 90 -11.84 -9.93 1.83
C GLU A 90 -13.16 -9.23 1.48
N ILE A 91 -13.17 -8.38 0.46
CA ILE A 91 -14.36 -7.66 -0.01
C ILE A 91 -14.97 -8.42 -1.19
N PRO A 92 -16.31 -8.57 -1.26
CA PRO A 92 -16.97 -9.15 -2.43
C PRO A 92 -16.63 -8.37 -3.71
N GLU A 93 -16.36 -9.10 -4.79
CA GLU A 93 -15.88 -8.57 -6.07
C GLU A 93 -16.68 -7.36 -6.56
N LYS A 94 -18.02 -7.42 -6.43
CA LYS A 94 -18.96 -6.35 -6.80
C LYS A 94 -18.57 -4.97 -6.23
N TYR A 95 -18.00 -4.92 -5.02
CA TYR A 95 -17.71 -3.66 -4.33
C TYR A 95 -16.24 -3.23 -4.42
N ARG A 96 -15.32 -4.12 -4.84
CA ARG A 96 -13.88 -3.82 -4.90
C ARG A 96 -13.58 -2.61 -5.77
N ARG A 97 -14.16 -2.57 -6.98
CA ARG A 97 -13.99 -1.46 -7.93
C ARG A 97 -14.49 -0.13 -7.37
N GLY A 98 -15.64 -0.11 -6.71
CA GLY A 98 -16.18 1.12 -6.12
C GLY A 98 -15.30 1.67 -4.98
N LEU A 99 -14.74 0.78 -4.16
CA LEU A 99 -13.81 1.16 -3.10
C LEU A 99 -12.45 1.60 -3.64
N TRP A 100 -11.96 0.95 -4.70
CA TRP A 100 -10.74 1.35 -5.40
C TRP A 100 -10.86 2.77 -5.96
N ARG A 101 -11.93 3.02 -6.73
CA ARG A 101 -12.25 4.35 -7.26
C ARG A 101 -12.29 5.40 -6.16
N LYS A 102 -12.94 5.09 -5.04
CA LYS A 102 -13.08 6.04 -3.94
C LYS A 102 -11.75 6.36 -3.25
N ASN A 103 -10.98 5.33 -2.91
CA ASN A 103 -9.85 5.49 -2.00
C ASN A 103 -8.52 5.66 -2.73
N VAL A 104 -8.32 4.99 -3.86
CA VAL A 104 -7.06 5.00 -4.62
C VAL A 104 -7.11 6.08 -5.72
N GLU A 105 -8.23 6.18 -6.45
CA GLU A 105 -8.38 7.18 -7.53
C GLU A 105 -8.98 8.51 -7.02
N ASN A 106 -9.37 8.58 -5.75
CA ASN A 106 -10.03 9.74 -5.14
C ASN A 106 -11.32 10.19 -5.87
N LEU A 107 -12.00 9.26 -6.54
CA LEU A 107 -13.28 9.50 -7.22
C LEU A 107 -14.48 9.29 -6.29
N GLY A 108 -15.69 9.58 -6.77
CA GLY A 108 -16.93 9.28 -6.05
C GLY A 108 -17.24 7.77 -6.02
N TYR A 109 -18.10 7.36 -5.09
CA TYR A 109 -18.70 6.02 -5.16
C TYR A 109 -19.58 5.90 -6.42
N PRO A 110 -19.59 4.74 -7.08
CA PRO A 110 -20.57 4.48 -8.11
C PRO A 110 -21.99 4.39 -7.53
N GLY A 111 -22.98 4.70 -8.37
CA GLY A 111 -24.40 4.80 -8.01
C GLY A 111 -25.15 3.46 -7.96
N ASP A 112 -24.43 2.34 -8.02
CA ASP A 112 -24.94 0.97 -8.07
C ASP A 112 -25.28 0.39 -6.68
N ALA A 113 -24.90 1.09 -5.60
CA ALA A 113 -25.24 0.70 -4.24
C ALA A 113 -25.55 1.89 -3.35
N HIS A 114 -26.38 1.64 -2.33
CA HIS A 114 -26.71 2.64 -1.32
C HIS A 114 -25.47 3.05 -0.50
N ILE A 115 -25.43 4.29 -0.04
CA ILE A 115 -24.27 4.85 0.70
C ILE A 115 -23.90 4.07 1.95
N ASN A 116 -24.88 3.45 2.62
CA ASN A 116 -24.63 2.63 3.81
C ASN A 116 -23.87 1.33 3.47
N THR A 117 -24.10 0.77 2.30
CA THR A 117 -23.37 -0.39 1.78
C THR A 117 -21.91 -0.01 1.55
N TRP A 118 -21.67 1.14 0.92
CA TRP A 118 -20.31 1.66 0.72
C TRP A 118 -19.58 1.90 2.03
N LYS A 119 -20.23 2.56 2.99
CA LYS A 119 -19.63 2.79 4.32
C LYS A 119 -19.34 1.48 5.06
N LYS A 120 -20.20 0.46 4.92
CA LYS A 120 -19.97 -0.86 5.54
C LYS A 120 -18.69 -1.49 4.99
N TRP A 121 -18.58 -1.59 3.67
CA TRP A 121 -17.43 -2.22 3.05
C TRP A 121 -16.15 -1.39 3.18
N GLN A 122 -16.25 -0.06 3.22
CA GLN A 122 -15.11 0.80 3.54
C GLN A 122 -14.57 0.50 4.94
N GLN A 123 -15.45 0.34 5.94
CA GLN A 123 -15.01 0.01 7.29
C GLN A 123 -14.33 -1.35 7.38
N ILE A 124 -14.89 -2.38 6.73
CA ILE A 124 -14.28 -3.70 6.65
C ILE A 124 -12.91 -3.59 5.96
N LEU A 125 -12.82 -2.89 4.83
CA LEU A 125 -11.56 -2.68 4.12
C LEU A 125 -10.50 -2.03 5.02
N MET A 126 -10.84 -0.95 5.74
CA MET A 126 -9.90 -0.26 6.63
C MET A 126 -9.39 -1.18 7.75
N TYR A 127 -10.26 -2.05 8.27
CA TYR A 127 -9.89 -3.07 9.25
C TYR A 127 -8.89 -4.08 8.69
N HIS A 128 -9.14 -4.64 7.51
CA HIS A 128 -8.22 -5.60 6.89
C HIS A 128 -6.91 -4.95 6.47
N VAL A 129 -6.93 -3.70 5.98
CA VAL A 129 -5.70 -2.92 5.73
C VAL A 129 -4.90 -2.75 7.02
N ALA A 130 -5.56 -2.40 8.14
CA ALA A 130 -4.87 -2.24 9.42
C ALA A 130 -4.22 -3.54 9.90
N LYS A 131 -4.99 -4.63 9.83
CA LYS A 131 -4.55 -5.98 10.21
C LYS A 131 -3.36 -6.45 9.35
N ASN A 132 -3.46 -6.29 8.03
CA ASN A 132 -2.42 -6.75 7.11
C ASN A 132 -1.14 -5.90 7.21
N LEU A 133 -1.26 -4.61 7.53
CA LEU A 133 -0.12 -3.73 7.80
C LEU A 133 0.43 -3.87 9.23
N GLN A 134 -0.17 -4.73 10.06
CA GLN A 134 0.20 -4.95 11.47
C GLN A 134 0.21 -3.65 12.31
N ILE A 135 -0.73 -2.74 12.02
CA ILE A 135 -0.94 -1.51 12.78
C ILE A 135 -2.17 -1.59 13.72
N TYR A 136 -2.82 -2.75 13.76
CA TYR A 136 -3.92 -3.11 14.66
C TYR A 136 -3.70 -4.51 15.24
#